data_AF-A0A8S3UAQ7-F1
#
_entry.id   AF-A0A8S3UAQ7-F1
#
_cell.length_a   1.000
_cell.length_b   1.000
_cell.length_c   1.000
_cell.angle_alpha   90.00
_cell.angle_beta   90.00
_cell.angle_gamma   90.00
#
_symmetry.space_group_name_H-M   'P 1'
#
loop_
_entity.id
_entity.type
_entity.pdbx_description
1 polymer ?
#
loop_
_entity_poly.entity_id
_entity_poly.type
_entity_poly.pdbx_seq_one_letter_code
_entity_poly.pdbx_strand_id
1 'polypeptide(L)'
;MDREDKMGLVPYNFEPEYSVEEMNTNSVAEPTSQQAFPTLEEWCDCGNCQQMPSPEECVCCRHAEFVYPNLEDHQCITQIESFDNLILNPDVLALSFIQMMMFKRQRGRAPDQLNSRQSRLVAYRQFVCLMLKGERLGKGNRVVIPSCVVRKIRDAFLDDDGDYTGFKLAIDDVLDLFV
;
A
#
# COMPACT_ATOMS: atom_id res chain seq x y z
N MET A 1 6.13 -21.71 36.52
CA MET A 1 4.86 -22.02 35.83
C MET A 1 3.90 -20.93 36.27
N ASP A 2 3.53 -19.94 35.47
CA ASP A 2 3.48 -19.93 34.00
C ASP A 2 3.82 -18.57 33.41
N ARG A 3 4.58 -18.62 32.32
CA ARG A 3 4.75 -17.55 31.33
C ARG A 3 3.55 -17.67 30.40
N GLU A 4 2.77 -16.62 30.24
CA GLU A 4 2.07 -16.26 28.99
C GLU A 4 1.15 -15.06 29.25
N ASP A 5 1.68 -13.86 28.97
CA ASP A 5 0.85 -12.72 28.58
C ASP A 5 1.74 -11.70 27.86
N LYS A 6 2.28 -12.13 26.71
CA LYS A 6 3.26 -11.35 25.92
C LYS A 6 2.68 -10.72 24.66
N MET A 7 1.36 -10.58 24.55
CA MET A 7 0.78 -9.96 23.35
C MET A 7 -0.38 -8.99 23.59
N GLY A 8 -0.83 -8.76 24.83
CA GLY A 8 -1.71 -7.63 25.15
C GLY A 8 -3.01 -7.52 24.33
N LEU A 9 -3.48 -8.60 23.73
CA LEU A 9 -4.71 -8.62 22.95
C LEU A 9 -5.83 -9.22 23.82
N VAL A 10 -6.64 -8.36 24.42
CA VAL A 10 -7.86 -8.76 25.13
C VAL A 10 -9.02 -8.74 24.13
N PRO A 11 -9.72 -9.87 23.88
CA PRO A 11 -10.83 -9.91 22.93
C PRO A 11 -11.96 -8.94 23.32
N TYR A 12 -12.47 -8.17 22.34
CA TYR A 12 -13.65 -7.31 22.46
C TYR A 12 -13.57 -6.14 23.45
N ASN A 13 -12.37 -5.65 23.79
CA ASN A 13 -12.21 -4.42 24.56
C ASN A 13 -11.16 -3.53 23.88
N PHE A 14 -11.63 -2.45 23.23
CA PHE A 14 -10.89 -1.26 22.76
C PHE A 14 -9.58 -1.50 21.98
N GLU A 15 -9.57 -1.03 20.73
CA GLU A 15 -8.42 -1.01 19.83
C GLU A 15 -7.12 -0.59 20.55
N PRO A 16 -5.98 -1.23 20.29
CA PRO A 16 -4.73 -0.91 20.98
C PRO A 16 -4.29 0.54 20.67
N GLU A 17 -4.18 1.36 21.71
CA GLU A 17 -3.49 2.66 21.65
C GLU A 17 -1.97 2.42 21.71
N TYR A 18 -1.25 2.91 20.70
CA TYR A 18 0.22 2.90 20.71
C TYR A 18 0.75 4.06 21.57
N SER A 19 1.79 3.79 22.38
CA SER A 19 2.57 4.82 23.06
C SER A 19 3.57 5.47 22.11
N VAL A 20 3.83 6.75 22.32
CA VAL A 20 4.61 7.66 21.45
C VAL A 20 6.13 7.46 21.53
N GLU A 21 6.62 6.36 22.10
CA GLU A 21 8.01 6.26 22.58
C GLU A 21 8.96 5.44 21.69
N GLU A 22 8.51 4.82 20.61
CA GLU A 22 9.39 4.09 19.69
C GLU A 22 9.78 4.92 18.45
N MET A 23 10.16 6.18 18.68
CA MET A 23 10.68 7.10 17.66
C MET A 23 12.18 7.34 17.84
N ASN A 24 13.03 6.38 17.47
CA ASN A 24 14.36 6.73 16.96
C ASN A 24 15.10 5.52 16.36
N THR A 25 15.37 5.55 15.05
CA THR A 25 16.71 5.30 14.49
C THR A 25 16.76 5.84 13.06
N ASN A 26 17.75 6.69 12.80
CA ASN A 26 18.01 7.34 11.52
C ASN A 26 18.63 6.38 10.50
N SER A 27 18.36 6.62 9.21
CA SER A 27 19.37 6.63 8.14
C SER A 27 18.85 7.42 6.93
N VAL A 28 19.76 8.10 6.23
CA VAL A 28 19.54 9.06 5.13
C VAL A 28 19.71 8.37 3.77
N ALA A 29 18.94 8.80 2.77
CA ALA A 29 19.43 8.99 1.40
C ALA A 29 18.48 9.92 0.60
N GLU A 30 19.01 11.01 0.05
CA GLU A 30 18.46 11.63 -1.17
C GLU A 30 18.90 10.82 -2.39
N PRO A 31 18.19 10.93 -3.53
CA PRO A 31 18.93 11.49 -4.66
C PRO A 31 18.12 12.42 -5.58
N THR A 32 18.84 13.42 -6.09
CA THR A 32 18.60 14.08 -7.37
C THR A 32 19.38 13.34 -8.46
N SER A 33 18.79 13.01 -9.62
CA SER A 33 19.43 13.01 -10.95
C SER A 33 18.47 12.54 -12.06
N GLN A 34 18.53 13.19 -13.21
CA GLN A 34 17.81 12.85 -14.43
C GLN A 34 18.30 11.50 -14.97
N GLN A 35 17.58 10.42 -14.65
CA GLN A 35 17.87 9.07 -15.13
C GLN A 35 17.17 8.79 -16.46
N ALA A 36 17.87 8.11 -17.37
CA ALA A 36 17.27 7.51 -18.55
C ALA A 36 16.19 6.51 -18.11
N PHE A 37 15.02 6.56 -18.74
CA PHE A 37 13.92 5.65 -18.42
C PHE A 37 14.32 4.20 -18.73
N PRO A 38 14.29 3.28 -17.75
CA PRO A 38 14.66 1.89 -17.97
C PRO A 38 13.56 1.15 -18.74
N THR A 39 13.96 0.21 -19.60
CA THR A 39 13.02 -0.66 -20.33
C THR A 39 12.49 -1.77 -19.42
N LEU A 40 11.31 -2.32 -19.69
CA LEU A 40 10.67 -3.34 -18.83
C LEU A 40 11.60 -4.53 -18.53
N GLU A 41 12.37 -4.96 -19.53
CA GLU A 41 13.30 -6.10 -19.47
C GLU A 41 14.48 -5.86 -18.53
N GLU A 42 14.81 -4.61 -18.22
CA GLU A 42 15.94 -4.25 -17.35
C GLU A 42 15.61 -4.33 -15.86
N TRP A 43 14.33 -4.29 -15.48
CA TRP A 43 13.93 -4.22 -14.06
C TRP A 43 12.81 -5.18 -13.65
N CYS A 44 12.13 -5.82 -14.61
CA CYS A 44 11.02 -6.74 -14.32
C CYS A 44 11.39 -8.21 -14.45
N ASP A 45 11.36 -8.91 -13.31
CA ASP A 45 11.55 -10.36 -13.25
C ASP A 45 10.24 -11.15 -13.08
N CYS A 46 9.12 -10.49 -12.78
CA CYS A 46 7.85 -11.17 -12.49
C CYS A 46 6.98 -11.40 -13.74
N GLY A 47 7.32 -10.78 -14.87
CA GLY A 47 6.58 -10.88 -16.14
C GLY A 47 5.23 -10.15 -16.19
N ASN A 48 4.75 -9.57 -15.09
CA ASN A 48 3.44 -8.91 -15.01
C ASN A 48 3.50 -7.39 -14.85
N CYS A 49 4.70 -6.79 -14.70
CA CYS A 49 4.82 -5.33 -14.63
C CYS A 49 4.51 -4.66 -15.98
N GLN A 50 4.25 -3.36 -15.92
CA GLN A 50 4.11 -2.46 -17.05
C GLN A 50 5.02 -1.25 -16.87
N GLN A 51 5.41 -0.60 -17.97
CA GLN A 51 6.14 0.66 -17.92
C GLN A 51 5.36 1.72 -17.13
N MET A 52 6.00 2.31 -16.12
CA MET A 52 5.40 3.36 -15.31
C MET A 52 5.80 4.75 -15.82
N PRO A 53 4.98 5.80 -15.55
CA PRO A 53 5.25 7.17 -16.02
C PRO A 53 6.53 7.79 -15.47
N SER A 54 7.05 7.28 -14.35
CA SER A 54 8.31 7.71 -13.76
C SER A 54 9.26 6.53 -13.50
N PRO A 55 10.60 6.73 -13.56
CA PRO A 55 11.58 5.69 -13.25
C PRO A 55 11.48 5.20 -11.80
N GLU A 56 11.14 6.10 -10.87
CA GLU A 56 10.96 5.78 -9.45
C GLU A 56 9.80 4.80 -9.21
N GLU A 57 8.79 4.80 -10.07
CA GLU A 57 7.65 3.86 -10.01
C GLU A 57 7.95 2.52 -10.69
N CYS A 58 9.07 2.39 -11.42
CA CYS A 58 9.47 1.17 -12.12
C CYS A 58 10.06 0.13 -11.17
N VAL A 59 9.23 -0.36 -10.24
CA VAL A 59 9.60 -1.35 -9.21
C VAL A 59 8.91 -2.69 -9.46
N CYS A 60 9.68 -3.77 -9.47
CA CYS A 60 9.17 -5.14 -9.58
C CYS A 60 8.90 -5.73 -8.19
N CYS A 61 7.83 -6.54 -8.06
CA CYS A 61 7.51 -7.20 -6.78
C CYS A 61 8.57 -8.21 -6.33
N ARG A 62 9.48 -8.64 -7.23
CA ARG A 62 10.61 -9.53 -6.92
C ARG A 62 11.83 -8.79 -6.37
N HIS A 63 11.92 -7.48 -6.63
CA HIS A 63 13.02 -6.63 -6.20
C HIS A 63 12.65 -5.71 -5.04
N ALA A 64 11.40 -5.76 -4.58
CA ALA A 64 10.94 -4.94 -3.49
C ALA A 64 11.39 -5.53 -2.15
N GLU A 65 11.78 -4.67 -1.21
CA GLU A 65 12.34 -5.05 0.10
C GLU A 65 11.31 -5.62 1.09
N PHE A 66 10.06 -5.84 0.67
CA PHE A 66 9.01 -6.37 1.53
C PHE A 66 8.95 -7.89 1.51
N VAL A 67 8.40 -8.48 2.57
CA VAL A 67 8.11 -9.91 2.66
C VAL A 67 6.62 -10.13 2.52
N TYR A 68 6.21 -10.85 1.46
CA TYR A 68 4.83 -11.31 1.29
C TYR A 68 4.77 -12.84 1.43
N PRO A 69 3.83 -13.39 2.23
CA PRO A 69 3.71 -14.83 2.41
C PRO A 69 3.57 -15.57 1.07
N ASN A 70 4.33 -16.66 0.92
CA ASN A 70 4.31 -17.54 -0.25
C ASN A 70 4.74 -16.88 -1.57
N LEU A 71 5.33 -15.67 -1.56
CA LEU A 71 5.82 -15.04 -2.80
C LEU A 71 6.93 -15.86 -3.47
N GLU A 72 7.69 -16.65 -2.72
CA GLU A 72 8.73 -17.54 -3.27
C GLU A 72 8.16 -18.64 -4.16
N ASP A 73 6.93 -19.09 -3.91
CA ASP A 73 6.25 -20.15 -4.66
C ASP A 73 5.55 -19.63 -5.93
N HIS A 74 5.52 -18.31 -6.12
CA HIS A 74 4.82 -17.66 -7.23
C HIS A 74 5.75 -16.74 -8.05
N GLN A 75 5.50 -16.66 -9.35
CA GLN A 75 6.27 -15.78 -10.23
C GLN A 75 5.97 -14.30 -9.95
N CYS A 76 4.75 -13.98 -9.52
CA CYS A 76 4.33 -12.63 -9.20
C CYS A 76 3.40 -12.61 -7.98
N ILE A 77 3.50 -11.54 -7.17
CA ILE A 77 2.62 -11.32 -6.00
C ILE A 77 1.13 -11.30 -6.36
N THR A 78 0.82 -10.85 -7.57
CA THR A 78 -0.56 -10.78 -8.07
C THR A 78 -1.17 -12.14 -8.40
N GLN A 79 -0.38 -13.22 -8.44
CA GLN A 79 -0.85 -14.58 -8.69
C GLN A 79 -1.19 -15.33 -7.40
N ILE A 80 -0.84 -14.75 -6.25
CA ILE A 80 -1.12 -15.36 -4.96
C ILE A 80 -2.61 -15.21 -4.66
N GLU A 81 -3.28 -16.30 -4.30
CA GLU A 81 -4.73 -16.33 -4.10
C GLU A 81 -5.20 -15.30 -3.05
N SER A 82 -4.42 -15.12 -1.97
CA SER A 82 -4.73 -14.14 -0.93
C SER A 82 -4.67 -12.69 -1.43
N PHE A 83 -3.96 -12.40 -2.52
CA PHE A 83 -3.85 -11.05 -3.06
C PHE A 83 -5.23 -10.51 -3.46
N ASP A 84 -6.01 -11.30 -4.20
CA ASP A 84 -7.33 -10.84 -4.68
C ASP A 84 -8.30 -10.67 -3.52
N ASN A 85 -8.26 -11.59 -2.56
CA ASN A 85 -9.08 -11.53 -1.35
C ASN A 85 -8.76 -10.32 -0.47
N LEU A 86 -7.49 -9.95 -0.36
CA LEU A 86 -7.05 -8.86 0.52
C LEU A 86 -7.04 -7.48 -0.16
N ILE A 87 -6.78 -7.41 -1.47
CA ILE A 87 -6.53 -6.13 -2.16
C ILE A 87 -7.66 -5.73 -3.09
N LEU A 88 -8.38 -6.70 -3.69
CA LEU A 88 -9.37 -6.42 -4.73
C LEU A 88 -10.81 -6.71 -4.28
N ASN A 89 -11.01 -7.43 -3.18
CA ASN A 89 -12.34 -7.77 -2.68
C ASN A 89 -13.10 -6.49 -2.24
N PRO A 90 -14.26 -6.17 -2.86
CA PRO A 90 -15.01 -4.95 -2.55
C PRO A 90 -15.47 -4.85 -1.10
N ASP A 91 -15.82 -5.96 -0.45
CA ASP A 91 -16.28 -5.97 0.94
C ASP A 91 -15.12 -5.65 1.89
N VAL A 92 -13.93 -6.19 1.58
CA VAL A 92 -12.70 -5.89 2.33
C VAL A 92 -12.32 -4.42 2.15
N LEU A 93 -12.39 -3.90 0.92
CA LEU A 93 -12.11 -2.49 0.66
C LEU A 93 -13.10 -1.56 1.38
N ALA A 94 -14.40 -1.89 1.40
CA ALA A 94 -15.39 -1.13 2.14
C ALA A 94 -15.09 -1.12 3.65
N LEU A 95 -14.73 -2.27 4.22
CA LEU A 95 -14.33 -2.36 5.62
C LEU A 95 -13.07 -1.53 5.92
N SER A 96 -12.05 -1.65 5.08
CA SER A 96 -10.81 -0.88 5.22
C SER A 96 -11.04 0.62 5.07
N PHE A 97 -11.96 1.05 4.20
CA PHE A 97 -12.36 2.45 4.09
C PHE A 97 -12.99 2.95 5.41
N ILE A 98 -13.91 2.18 6.00
CA ILE A 98 -14.52 2.51 7.30
C ILE A 98 -13.45 2.64 8.39
N GLN A 99 -12.52 1.70 8.47
CA GLN A 99 -11.41 1.75 9.43
C GLN A 99 -10.54 3.00 9.24
N MET A 100 -10.26 3.40 7.99
CA MET A 100 -9.53 4.62 7.69
C MET A 100 -10.28 5.88 8.13
N MET A 101 -11.60 5.93 7.92
CA MET A 101 -12.45 7.03 8.40
C MET A 101 -12.40 7.15 9.93
N MET A 102 -12.50 6.01 10.63
CA MET A 102 -12.44 5.95 12.10
C MET A 102 -11.09 6.45 12.63
N PHE A 103 -9.99 5.97 12.07
CA PHE A 103 -8.64 6.39 12.46
C PHE A 103 -8.42 7.89 12.25
N LYS A 104 -8.95 8.45 11.16
CA LYS A 104 -8.88 9.89 10.87
C LYS A 104 -9.92 10.73 11.63
N ARG A 105 -10.78 10.12 12.45
CA ARG A 105 -11.91 10.77 13.14
C ARG A 105 -12.80 11.57 12.18
N GLN A 106 -12.95 11.10 10.94
CA GLN A 106 -13.81 11.74 9.96
C GLN A 106 -15.27 11.64 10.41
N ARG A 107 -16.03 12.72 10.22
CA ARG A 107 -17.46 12.76 10.53
C ARG A 107 -18.25 12.31 9.31
N GLY A 108 -19.29 11.51 9.53
CA GLY A 108 -20.20 11.06 8.47
C GLY A 108 -20.32 9.54 8.43
N ARG A 109 -21.15 9.05 7.50
CA ARG A 109 -21.31 7.63 7.21
C ARG A 109 -20.52 7.31 5.95
N ALA A 110 -19.79 6.19 5.95
CA ALA A 110 -19.20 5.65 4.73
C ALA A 110 -20.30 5.41 3.67
N PRO A 111 -19.99 5.57 2.38
CA PRO A 111 -20.94 5.24 1.32
C PRO A 111 -21.27 3.75 1.35
N ASP A 112 -22.47 3.38 0.89
CA ASP A 112 -22.87 1.97 0.82
C ASP A 112 -22.02 1.17 -0.18
N GLN A 113 -21.48 1.83 -1.21
CA GLN A 113 -20.53 1.27 -2.17
C GLN A 113 -19.45 2.29 -2.53
N LEU A 114 -18.21 1.83 -2.65
CA LEU A 114 -17.08 2.64 -3.12
C LEU A 114 -17.12 2.75 -4.65
N ASN A 115 -16.88 3.95 -5.17
CA ASN A 115 -16.62 4.11 -6.60
C ASN A 115 -15.22 3.59 -6.98
N SER A 116 -14.96 3.38 -8.27
CA SER A 116 -13.67 2.84 -8.76
C SER A 116 -12.46 3.61 -8.22
N ARG A 117 -12.54 4.95 -8.18
CA ARG A 117 -11.46 5.79 -7.67
C ARG A 117 -11.21 5.55 -6.17
N GLN A 118 -12.25 5.50 -5.36
CA GLN A 118 -12.16 5.18 -3.94
C GLN A 118 -11.58 3.78 -3.74
N SER A 119 -12.09 2.77 -4.47
CA SER A 119 -11.59 1.40 -4.40
C SER A 119 -10.11 1.31 -4.72
N ARG A 120 -9.62 2.00 -5.78
CA ARG A 120 -8.18 2.07 -6.09
C ARG A 120 -7.36 2.68 -4.95
N LEU A 121 -7.80 3.82 -4.41
CA LEU A 121 -7.08 4.51 -3.33
C LEU A 121 -7.00 3.66 -2.06
N VAL A 122 -8.09 2.97 -1.70
CA VAL A 122 -8.12 2.06 -0.56
C VAL A 122 -7.22 0.86 -0.84
N ALA A 123 -7.29 0.25 -2.02
CA ALA A 123 -6.46 -0.90 -2.41
C ALA A 123 -4.97 -0.58 -2.36
N TYR A 124 -4.56 0.59 -2.88
CA TYR A 124 -3.17 1.05 -2.78
C TYR A 124 -2.72 1.17 -1.33
N ARG A 125 -3.53 1.84 -0.50
CA ARG A 125 -3.20 2.03 0.92
C ARG A 125 -3.15 0.71 1.68
N GLN A 126 -4.10 -0.18 1.43
CA GLN A 126 -4.18 -1.48 2.05
C GLN A 126 -2.97 -2.35 1.68
N PHE A 127 -2.57 -2.36 0.41
CA PHE A 127 -1.35 -3.04 -0.02
C PHE A 127 -0.13 -2.51 0.74
N VAL A 128 0.03 -1.19 0.81
CA VAL A 128 1.14 -0.57 1.54
C VAL A 128 1.10 -0.92 3.04
N CYS A 129 -0.08 -0.93 3.67
CA CYS A 129 -0.23 -1.36 5.06
C CYS A 129 0.21 -2.81 5.28
N LEU A 130 -0.06 -3.72 4.33
CA LEU A 130 0.43 -5.10 4.37
C LEU A 130 1.95 -5.15 4.23
N MET A 131 2.55 -4.41 3.29
CA MET A 131 4.00 -4.38 3.10
C MET A 131 4.73 -3.88 4.34
N LEU A 132 4.17 -2.85 4.98
CA LEU A 132 4.70 -2.25 6.19
C LEU A 132 4.33 -2.99 7.47
N LYS A 133 3.62 -4.12 7.38
CA LYS A 133 3.14 -4.89 8.55
C LYS A 133 2.42 -4.01 9.60
N GLY A 134 1.69 -3.00 9.14
CA GLY A 134 0.97 -2.06 10.00
C GLY A 134 1.78 -0.86 10.51
N GLU A 135 3.05 -0.70 10.13
CA GLU A 135 3.82 0.51 10.45
C GLU A 135 3.22 1.76 9.79
N ARG A 136 3.45 2.92 10.42
CA ARG A 136 2.86 4.19 9.98
C ARG A 136 3.53 4.71 8.71
N LEU A 137 2.70 5.08 7.74
CA LEU A 137 3.15 5.74 6.51
C LEU A 137 3.53 7.20 6.80
N GLY A 138 4.83 7.53 6.74
CA GLY A 138 5.35 8.87 7.10
C GLY A 138 6.57 9.29 6.27
N LYS A 139 7.14 10.47 6.59
CA LYS A 139 8.42 10.91 6.03
C LYS A 139 9.47 9.84 6.37
N GLY A 140 10.13 9.27 5.36
CA GLY A 140 11.11 8.19 5.51
C GLY A 140 10.57 6.75 5.41
N ASN A 141 9.25 6.53 5.40
CA ASN A 141 8.64 5.20 5.25
C ASN A 141 7.65 5.17 4.07
N ARG A 142 8.05 5.74 2.93
CA ARG A 142 7.25 5.73 1.70
C ARG A 142 7.63 4.50 0.89
N VAL A 143 6.70 3.57 0.75
CA VAL A 143 6.87 2.37 -0.07
C VAL A 143 6.30 2.64 -1.46
N VAL A 144 7.10 2.42 -2.50
CA VAL A 144 6.63 2.40 -3.88
C VAL A 144 5.91 1.07 -4.12
N ILE A 145 4.67 1.15 -4.59
CA ILE A 145 3.88 -0.04 -4.93
C ILE A 145 4.44 -0.64 -6.22
N PRO A 146 4.73 -1.96 -6.29
CA PRO A 146 5.21 -2.58 -7.51
C PRO A 146 4.28 -2.36 -8.69
N SER A 147 4.85 -2.18 -9.88
CA SER A 147 4.09 -1.91 -11.11
C SER A 147 3.05 -2.98 -11.42
N CYS A 148 3.39 -4.27 -11.25
CA CYS A 148 2.43 -5.37 -11.43
C CYS A 148 1.18 -5.26 -10.53
N VAL A 149 1.34 -4.76 -9.29
CA VAL A 149 0.24 -4.53 -8.35
C VAL A 149 -0.58 -3.34 -8.78
N VAL A 150 0.07 -2.22 -9.14
CA VAL A 150 -0.62 -1.02 -9.64
C VAL A 150 -1.46 -1.35 -10.87
N ARG A 151 -0.88 -2.09 -11.83
CA ARG A 151 -1.57 -2.56 -13.02
C ARG A 151 -2.80 -3.39 -12.66
N LYS A 152 -2.65 -4.41 -11.82
CA LYS A 152 -3.78 -5.27 -11.46
C LYS A 152 -4.91 -4.52 -10.74
N ILE A 153 -4.59 -3.55 -9.89
CA ILE A 153 -5.58 -2.70 -9.21
C ILE A 153 -6.31 -1.80 -10.22
N ARG A 154 -5.60 -1.21 -11.19
CA ARG A 154 -6.22 -0.38 -12.25
C ARG A 154 -7.11 -1.20 -13.17
N ASP A 155 -6.69 -2.42 -13.52
CA ASP A 155 -7.48 -3.34 -14.35
C ASP A 155 -8.77 -3.79 -13.63
N ALA A 156 -8.71 -3.97 -12.31
CA ALA A 156 -9.89 -4.33 -11.50
C ALA A 156 -10.89 -3.19 -11.30
N PHE A 157 -10.40 -1.94 -11.26
CA PHE A 157 -11.21 -0.75 -11.01
C PHE A 157 -10.95 0.31 -12.08
N LEU A 158 -11.59 0.15 -13.24
CA LEU A 158 -11.44 1.05 -14.38
C LEU A 158 -11.86 2.48 -14.03
N ASP A 159 -11.13 3.46 -14.58
CA ASP A 159 -11.61 4.84 -14.70
C ASP A 159 -12.19 5.06 -16.09
N ASP A 160 -13.32 5.76 -16.16
CA ASP A 160 -13.96 6.09 -17.45
C ASP A 160 -13.09 7.03 -18.31
N ASP A 161 -12.23 7.84 -17.66
CA ASP A 161 -11.36 8.84 -18.33
C ASP A 161 -9.88 8.42 -18.47
N GLY A 162 -9.45 7.33 -17.83
CA GLY A 162 -8.08 6.79 -17.94
C GLY A 162 -6.93 7.67 -17.39
N ASP A 163 -7.22 8.80 -16.74
CA ASP A 163 -6.22 9.72 -16.21
C ASP A 163 -5.78 9.34 -14.78
N TYR A 164 -4.74 8.52 -14.69
CA TYR A 164 -4.19 8.07 -13.40
C TYR A 164 -3.06 8.99 -12.93
N THR A 165 -3.26 9.66 -11.80
CA THR A 165 -2.15 10.35 -11.12
C THR A 165 -1.16 9.33 -10.56
N GLY A 166 0.11 9.44 -10.94
CA GLY A 166 1.21 8.64 -10.42
C GLY A 166 1.59 8.97 -8.98
N PHE A 167 2.61 8.27 -8.49
CA PHE A 167 3.25 8.45 -7.18
C PHE A 167 3.74 9.90 -7.01
N LYS A 168 3.46 10.47 -5.84
CA LYS A 168 3.91 11.81 -5.46
C LYS A 168 4.67 11.70 -4.15
N LEU A 169 5.93 12.12 -4.18
CA LEU A 169 6.70 12.37 -2.97
C LEU A 169 6.00 13.48 -2.17
N ALA A 170 5.93 13.32 -0.86
CA ALA A 170 5.38 14.35 0.01
C ALA A 170 6.43 15.45 0.18
N ILE A 171 6.38 16.46 -0.68
CA ILE A 171 6.98 17.77 -0.42
C ILE A 171 6.05 18.44 0.61
N ASP A 172 6.64 18.92 1.71
CA ASP A 172 6.04 19.46 2.94
C ASP A 172 4.51 19.75 2.99
N ASP A 173 3.86 19.26 4.05
CA ASP A 173 2.57 19.68 4.61
C ASP A 173 1.32 19.71 3.70
N VAL A 174 1.21 18.79 2.73
CA VAL A 174 -0.07 18.57 2.04
C VAL A 174 -0.46 17.09 2.01
N LEU A 175 -0.95 16.59 3.15
CA LEU A 175 -1.74 15.36 3.20
C LEU A 175 -3.13 15.54 3.84
N ASP A 176 -3.66 16.77 3.78
CA ASP A 176 -5.04 17.09 4.18
C ASP A 176 -6.01 17.30 3.00
N LEU A 177 -5.61 16.92 1.78
CA LEU A 177 -6.43 17.21 0.59
C LEU A 177 -6.59 16.03 -0.35
N PHE A 178 -6.92 14.83 0.16
CA PHE A 178 -7.63 13.85 -0.66
C PHE A 178 -8.71 13.18 0.20
N VAL A 179 -9.93 13.68 -0.05
CA VAL A 179 -11.28 13.33 0.43
C VAL A 179 -11.39 11.90 0.97
#